data_AF-A0A561XSM0-F1
#
_entry.id   AF-A0A561XSM0-F1
#
_cell.length_a   1.000
_cell.length_b   1.000
_cell.length_c   1.000
_cell.angle_alpha   90.00
_cell.angle_beta   90.00
_cell.angle_gamma   90.00
#
_symmetry.space_group_name_H-M   'P 1'
#
loop_
_entity.id
_entity.type
_entity.pdbx_description
1 polymer ?
#
loop_
_entity_poly.entity_id
_entity_poly.type
_entity_poly.pdbx_seq_one_letter_code
_entity_poly.pdbx_strand_id
1 'polypeptide(L)'
;MGKLAWMACVVAVWAWGAGAQAQPVYKWVDADGKTHYGSQPPPAKQDAEPLKLQSNNGTSGGSTSSGNKGASAKAGQQYNPDGTKKVSKDVEEFGEGLKKSLGTVDSQQVPLNCAVAVDNIHYQADLMLEVGQKNVRDGYMTQAAFDSAAPKIREAKGKYSVSDCQGASGNKKSFYQCMSSSKNHVTGCDKQYKH
;
A
#
# COMPACT_ATOMS: atom_id res chain seq x y z
N MET A 1 56.62 11.95 -41.96
CA MET A 1 56.63 13.32 -42.52
C MET A 1 55.21 13.85 -42.43
N GLY A 2 54.82 14.91 -41.74
CA GLY A 2 55.47 15.84 -40.83
C GLY A 2 54.40 16.74 -40.17
N LYS A 3 54.68 17.17 -38.92
CA LYS A 3 54.43 18.47 -38.28
C LYS A 3 52.97 19.00 -38.24
N LEU A 4 52.36 19.03 -37.05
CA LEU A 4 52.23 20.19 -36.13
C LEU A 4 51.34 21.32 -36.65
N ALA A 5 50.21 21.56 -35.98
CA ALA A 5 49.87 22.89 -35.48
C ALA A 5 48.67 22.80 -34.50
N TRP A 6 48.87 23.44 -33.36
CA TRP A 6 48.00 23.54 -32.20
C TRP A 6 47.47 24.98 -32.16
N MET A 7 46.16 25.20 -32.00
CA MET A 7 45.48 26.39 -31.43
C MET A 7 43.97 26.18 -31.62
N ALA A 8 43.23 25.70 -30.62
CA ALA A 8 42.66 26.44 -29.50
C ALA A 8 41.82 27.65 -29.96
N CYS A 9 40.48 27.50 -29.96
CA CYS A 9 39.56 28.46 -29.32
C CYS A 9 38.08 28.05 -29.42
N VAL A 10 37.42 28.10 -28.26
CA VAL A 10 35.98 28.33 -28.03
C VAL A 10 35.02 27.14 -28.20
N VAL A 11 34.85 26.45 -27.07
CA VAL A 11 33.58 26.07 -26.40
C VAL A 11 32.30 26.19 -27.23
N ALA A 12 31.71 25.04 -27.56
CA ALA A 12 30.26 24.87 -27.56
C ALA A 12 29.93 23.40 -27.27
N VAL A 13 29.92 23.04 -25.98
CA VAL A 13 29.30 21.78 -25.52
C VAL A 13 27.80 21.93 -25.76
N TRP A 14 27.34 21.59 -26.96
CA TRP A 14 25.92 21.30 -27.19
C TRP A 14 25.65 19.91 -26.62
N ALA A 15 25.36 19.91 -25.32
CA ALA A 15 24.68 18.81 -24.68
C ALA A 15 23.30 18.65 -25.35
N TRP A 16 23.18 17.73 -26.30
CA TRP A 16 21.89 17.12 -26.61
C TRP A 16 21.51 16.15 -25.50
N GLY A 17 21.20 16.71 -24.33
CA GLY A 17 20.22 16.11 -23.45
C GLY A 17 18.85 16.35 -24.08
N ALA A 18 18.46 15.49 -25.03
CA ALA A 18 17.07 15.39 -25.43
C ALA A 18 16.31 14.88 -24.20
N GLY A 19 15.77 15.82 -23.42
CA GLY A 19 14.80 15.50 -22.39
C GLY A 19 13.70 14.69 -23.04
N ALA A 20 13.51 13.46 -22.58
CA ALA A 20 12.30 12.71 -22.84
C ALA A 20 11.13 13.48 -22.20
N GLN A 21 10.57 14.43 -22.95
CA GLN A 21 9.30 15.06 -22.62
C GLN A 21 8.26 13.92 -22.74
N ALA A 22 7.63 13.57 -21.62
CA ALA A 22 6.60 12.54 -21.58
C ALA A 22 5.55 12.82 -22.66
N GLN A 23 5.31 11.86 -23.55
CA GLN A 23 4.30 11.96 -24.61
C GLN A 23 2.93 12.22 -23.94
N PRO A 24 2.16 13.24 -24.38
CA PRO A 24 0.88 13.56 -23.77
C PRO A 24 -0.07 12.36 -23.95
N VAL A 25 -0.59 11.84 -22.84
CA VAL A 25 -1.62 10.80 -22.86
C VAL A 25 -2.98 11.51 -22.84
N TYR A 26 -3.76 11.29 -23.88
CA TYR A 26 -5.11 11.83 -24.01
C TYR A 26 -6.12 10.83 -23.45
N LYS A 27 -7.17 11.35 -22.82
CA LYS A 27 -8.31 10.58 -22.36
C LYS A 27 -9.55 11.03 -23.13
N TRP A 28 -10.33 10.10 -23.65
CA TRP A 28 -11.63 10.39 -24.24
C TRP A 28 -12.63 9.27 -23.97
N VAL A 29 -13.91 9.56 -24.18
CA VAL A 29 -15.01 8.59 -24.10
C VAL A 29 -15.54 8.34 -25.50
N ASP A 30 -15.67 7.08 -25.89
CA ASP A 30 -16.24 6.72 -27.19
C ASP A 30 -17.78 6.77 -27.19
N ALA A 31 -18.41 6.47 -28.33
CA ALA A 31 -19.86 6.51 -28.47
C ALA A 31 -20.60 5.49 -27.58
N ASP A 32 -19.91 4.44 -27.13
CA ASP A 32 -20.44 3.39 -26.26
C ASP A 32 -20.24 3.70 -24.77
N GLY A 33 -19.68 4.88 -24.44
CA GLY A 33 -19.43 5.29 -23.06
C GLY A 33 -18.16 4.68 -22.46
N LYS A 34 -17.31 4.01 -23.24
CA LYS A 34 -16.04 3.46 -22.76
C LYS A 34 -14.94 4.51 -22.81
N THR A 35 -14.17 4.57 -21.72
CA THR A 35 -13.04 5.49 -21.59
C THR A 35 -11.77 4.87 -22.19
N HIS A 36 -11.12 5.61 -23.10
CA HIS A 36 -9.87 5.24 -23.74
C HIS A 36 -8.73 6.17 -23.35
N TYR A 37 -7.50 5.65 -23.36
CA TYR A 37 -6.26 6.39 -23.10
C TYR A 37 -5.26 6.09 -24.22
N GLY A 38 -4.67 7.13 -24.82
CA GLY A 38 -3.71 6.95 -25.91
C GLY A 38 -2.85 8.16 -26.17
N SER A 39 -1.69 7.96 -26.78
CA SER A 39 -0.73 9.02 -27.15
C SER A 39 -1.13 9.80 -28.41
N GLN A 40 -2.20 9.38 -29.10
CA GLN A 40 -2.66 9.99 -30.34
C GLN A 40 -4.13 10.43 -30.20
N PRO A 41 -4.47 11.70 -30.48
CA PRO A 41 -5.83 12.20 -30.30
C PRO A 41 -6.81 11.52 -31.27
N PRO A 42 -8.08 11.30 -30.86
CA PRO A 42 -9.06 10.66 -31.72
C PRO A 42 -9.37 11.53 -32.96
N PRO A 43 -9.56 10.95 -34.17
CA PRO A 43 -9.59 11.72 -35.43
C PRO A 43 -10.76 12.69 -35.62
N ALA A 44 -11.74 12.71 -34.72
CA ALA A 44 -12.82 13.69 -34.74
C ALA A 44 -13.56 13.64 -33.40
N LYS A 45 -13.33 14.63 -32.52
CA LYS A 45 -14.27 15.15 -31.50
C LYS A 45 -13.57 16.21 -30.62
N GLN A 46 -14.36 17.17 -30.14
CA GLN A 46 -13.93 18.43 -29.51
C GLN A 46 -13.52 18.30 -28.02
N ASP A 47 -13.55 17.09 -27.44
CA ASP A 47 -13.40 16.89 -25.98
C ASP A 47 -12.21 16.00 -25.60
N ALA A 48 -11.11 16.09 -26.34
CA ALA A 48 -9.85 15.43 -25.97
C ALA A 48 -9.07 16.32 -24.98
N GLU A 49 -9.18 16.03 -23.69
CA GLU A 49 -8.41 16.74 -22.67
C GLU A 49 -7.00 16.12 -22.52
N PRO A 50 -5.92 16.90 -22.67
CA PRO A 50 -4.57 16.42 -22.41
C PRO A 50 -4.38 16.19 -20.90
N LEU A 51 -4.04 14.96 -20.52
CA LEU A 51 -3.80 14.63 -19.11
C LEU A 51 -2.43 15.19 -18.69
N LYS A 52 -2.43 16.26 -17.88
CA LYS A 52 -1.21 16.81 -17.31
C LYS A 52 -0.79 15.92 -16.14
N LEU A 53 0.19 15.04 -16.37
CA LEU A 53 0.82 14.27 -15.30
C LEU A 53 1.57 15.26 -14.39
N GLN A 54 0.94 15.66 -13.29
CA GLN A 54 1.51 16.60 -12.34
C GLN A 54 2.68 15.95 -11.59
N SER A 55 3.89 16.26 -12.02
CA SER A 55 5.09 16.17 -11.20
C SER A 55 4.95 17.12 -10.02
N ASN A 56 4.93 16.56 -8.80
CA ASN A 56 4.85 17.31 -7.55
C ASN A 56 6.00 18.32 -7.40
N ASN A 57 5.67 19.60 -7.31
CA ASN A 57 6.43 20.58 -6.52
C ASN A 57 5.50 21.72 -6.07
N GLY A 58 5.62 22.13 -4.81
CA GLY A 58 4.56 22.86 -4.08
C GLY A 58 4.43 24.37 -4.33
N THR A 59 3.44 24.93 -3.62
CA THR A 59 3.21 26.34 -3.23
C THR A 59 1.98 27.03 -3.82
N SER A 60 1.11 27.45 -2.87
CA SER A 60 0.14 28.56 -2.83
C SER A 60 -0.98 28.70 -3.87
N GLY A 61 -2.21 28.65 -3.35
CA GLY A 61 -3.16 29.78 -3.40
C GLY A 61 -4.07 29.92 -4.62
N GLY A 62 -5.37 30.15 -4.35
CA GLY A 62 -6.26 30.87 -5.27
C GLY A 62 -7.53 30.13 -5.67
N SER A 63 -8.62 30.49 -5.01
CA SER A 63 -10.03 30.18 -5.31
C SER A 63 -10.45 30.64 -6.71
N THR A 64 -11.27 29.87 -7.44
CA THR A 64 -12.64 30.29 -7.86
C THR A 64 -13.42 29.19 -8.58
N SER A 65 -14.71 29.19 -8.24
CA SER A 65 -15.91 28.50 -8.70
C SER A 65 -16.08 28.15 -10.19
N SER A 66 -16.68 26.97 -10.47
CA SER A 66 -18.07 26.83 -10.99
C SER A 66 -18.24 25.59 -11.89
N GLY A 67 -19.31 24.82 -11.67
CA GLY A 67 -20.01 24.13 -12.77
C GLY A 67 -20.06 22.59 -12.80
N ASN A 68 -20.93 22.02 -11.98
CA ASN A 68 -21.84 20.88 -12.25
C ASN A 68 -21.38 19.49 -12.77
N LYS A 69 -21.70 18.49 -11.93
CA LYS A 69 -22.35 17.20 -12.22
C LYS A 69 -21.64 16.18 -13.13
N GLY A 70 -20.76 15.41 -12.49
CA GLY A 70 -20.60 13.97 -12.73
C GLY A 70 -20.78 13.22 -11.41
N ALA A 71 -21.86 12.46 -11.27
CA ALA A 71 -22.20 11.70 -10.06
C ALA A 71 -21.34 10.43 -9.92
N SER A 72 -20.05 10.61 -9.75
CA SER A 72 -19.34 9.98 -8.64
C SER A 72 -18.72 11.14 -7.88
N ALA A 73 -19.59 11.95 -7.28
CA ALA A 73 -19.17 12.96 -6.34
C ALA A 73 -18.19 12.27 -5.39
N LYS A 74 -16.97 12.80 -5.26
CA LYS A 74 -16.16 12.60 -4.07
C LYS A 74 -17.14 12.67 -2.91
N ALA A 75 -17.50 11.53 -2.32
CA ALA A 75 -18.02 11.53 -0.97
C ALA A 75 -16.97 12.33 -0.21
N GLY A 76 -17.34 13.54 0.24
CA GLY A 76 -16.39 14.46 0.85
C GLY A 76 -15.63 13.66 1.88
N GLN A 77 -14.30 13.64 1.80
CA GLN A 77 -13.48 12.86 2.72
C GLN A 77 -13.87 13.32 4.12
N GLN A 78 -14.60 12.46 4.84
CA GLN A 78 -15.04 12.72 6.19
C GLN A 78 -13.88 12.40 7.12
N TYR A 79 -13.80 13.12 8.23
CA TYR A 79 -12.76 12.93 9.22
C TYR A 79 -13.39 12.58 10.56
N ASN A 80 -12.70 11.78 11.34
CA ASN A 80 -13.00 11.51 12.73
C ASN A 80 -12.59 12.71 13.62
N PRO A 81 -13.09 12.81 14.86
CA PRO A 81 -12.71 13.87 15.79
C PRO A 81 -11.20 13.97 16.07
N ASP A 82 -10.47 12.87 15.90
CA ASP A 82 -9.01 12.79 16.05
C ASP A 82 -8.23 13.22 14.79
N GLY A 83 -8.92 13.68 13.75
CA GLY A 83 -8.34 14.14 12.49
C GLY A 83 -8.00 13.03 11.50
N THR A 84 -8.29 11.76 11.81
CA THR A 84 -8.10 10.66 10.85
C THR A 84 -9.22 10.63 9.81
N LYS A 85 -8.92 10.14 8.60
CA LYS A 85 -9.91 9.88 7.56
C LYS A 85 -10.90 8.82 8.06
N LYS A 86 -12.18 9.12 7.89
CA LYS A 86 -13.26 8.21 8.18
C LYS A 86 -13.35 7.15 7.09
N VAL A 87 -13.48 5.90 7.51
CA VAL A 87 -13.70 4.75 6.64
C VAL A 87 -15.18 4.73 6.25
N SER A 88 -15.51 4.36 5.00
CA SER A 88 -16.91 4.23 4.61
C SER A 88 -17.55 3.03 5.32
N LYS A 89 -18.87 3.08 5.52
CA LYS A 89 -19.60 2.01 6.19
C LYS A 89 -19.39 0.64 5.53
N ASP A 90 -19.37 0.59 4.20
CA ASP A 90 -19.12 -0.65 3.45
C ASP A 90 -17.74 -1.25 3.74
N VAL A 91 -16.71 -0.39 3.92
CA VAL A 91 -15.34 -0.84 4.24
C VAL A 91 -15.23 -1.26 5.71
N GLU A 92 -15.96 -0.60 6.62
CA GLU A 92 -16.07 -1.04 8.02
C GLU A 92 -16.70 -2.45 8.10
N GLU A 93 -17.80 -2.67 7.39
CA GLU A 93 -18.50 -3.96 7.35
C GLU A 93 -17.64 -5.06 6.73
N PHE A 94 -16.92 -4.75 5.64
CA PHE A 94 -15.92 -5.64 5.07
C PHE A 94 -14.81 -5.98 6.07
N GLY A 95 -14.30 -4.98 6.80
CA GLY A 95 -13.26 -5.15 7.82
C GLY A 95 -13.69 -6.08 8.95
N GLU A 96 -14.91 -5.95 9.46
CA GLU A 96 -15.44 -6.85 10.49
C GLU A 96 -15.64 -8.29 9.96
N GLY A 97 -16.10 -8.43 8.72
CA GLY A 97 -16.18 -9.74 8.04
C GLY A 97 -14.82 -10.42 7.92
N LEU A 98 -13.80 -9.66 7.48
CA LEU A 98 -12.43 -10.15 7.36
C LEU A 98 -11.87 -10.54 8.73
N LYS A 99 -12.02 -9.68 9.75
CA LYS A 99 -11.58 -9.96 11.12
C LYS A 99 -12.21 -11.24 11.67
N LYS A 100 -13.51 -11.45 11.42
CA LYS A 100 -14.18 -12.71 11.79
C LYS A 100 -13.55 -13.91 11.09
N SER A 101 -13.30 -13.81 9.79
CA SER A 101 -12.67 -14.88 9.01
C SER A 101 -11.24 -15.19 9.49
N LEU A 102 -10.43 -14.18 9.79
CA LEU A 102 -9.07 -14.35 10.33
C LEU A 102 -9.08 -14.93 11.76
N GLY A 103 -10.19 -14.80 12.48
CA GLY A 103 -10.41 -15.44 13.77
C GLY A 103 -10.86 -16.90 13.70
N THR A 104 -11.04 -17.46 12.49
CA THR A 104 -11.43 -18.85 12.26
C THR A 104 -10.24 -19.63 11.72
N VAL A 105 -9.93 -20.76 12.37
CA VAL A 105 -8.83 -21.66 11.99
C VAL A 105 -9.33 -22.66 10.96
N ASP A 106 -8.53 -22.90 9.92
CA ASP A 106 -8.70 -24.02 9.00
C ASP A 106 -8.48 -25.32 9.76
N SER A 107 -9.45 -26.23 9.70
CA SER A 107 -9.47 -27.46 10.49
C SER A 107 -8.53 -28.55 9.99
N GLN A 108 -7.86 -28.33 8.84
CA GLN A 108 -6.91 -29.28 8.29
C GLN A 108 -5.68 -29.36 9.21
N GLN A 109 -5.49 -30.53 9.81
CA GLN A 109 -4.31 -30.76 10.62
C GLN A 109 -3.08 -30.86 9.73
N VAL A 110 -2.09 -30.03 10.02
CA VAL A 110 -0.75 -30.10 9.45
C VAL A 110 0.24 -30.54 10.53
N PRO A 111 1.32 -31.26 10.17
CA PRO A 111 2.38 -31.55 11.12
C PRO A 111 3.06 -30.26 11.59
N LEU A 112 3.53 -30.26 12.84
CA LEU A 112 4.28 -29.14 13.39
C LEU A 112 5.57 -28.92 12.57
N ASN A 113 5.74 -27.70 12.06
CA ASN A 113 6.96 -27.25 11.41
C ASN A 113 7.36 -25.91 12.04
N CYS A 114 8.33 -25.94 12.96
CA CYS A 114 8.74 -24.75 13.71
C CYS A 114 9.31 -23.63 12.85
N ALA A 115 10.00 -23.94 11.75
CA ALA A 115 10.51 -22.91 10.85
C ALA A 115 9.36 -22.17 10.17
N VAL A 116 8.42 -22.91 9.59
CA VAL A 116 7.23 -22.34 8.92
C VAL A 116 6.34 -21.60 9.92
N ALA A 117 6.12 -22.16 11.11
CA ALA A 117 5.28 -21.54 12.12
C ALA A 117 5.81 -20.18 12.57
N VAL A 118 7.12 -20.10 12.88
CA VAL A 118 7.77 -18.86 13.30
C VAL A 118 7.79 -17.85 12.16
N ASP A 119 8.09 -18.29 10.94
CA ASP A 119 8.06 -17.43 9.75
C ASP A 119 6.66 -16.83 9.52
N ASN A 120 5.61 -17.64 9.59
CA ASN A 120 4.22 -17.17 9.46
C ASN A 120 3.85 -16.16 10.57
N ILE A 121 4.24 -16.41 11.83
CA ILE A 121 4.00 -15.47 12.94
C ILE A 121 4.73 -14.15 12.69
N HIS A 122 5.99 -14.22 12.30
CA HIS A 122 6.84 -13.04 12.06
C HIS A 122 6.33 -12.23 10.87
N TYR A 123 5.99 -12.89 9.77
CA TYR A 123 5.41 -12.27 8.59
C TYR A 123 4.12 -11.53 8.92
N GLN A 124 3.19 -12.15 9.68
CA GLN A 124 1.94 -11.51 10.06
C GLN A 124 2.16 -10.32 10.99
N ALA A 125 3.11 -10.40 11.92
CA ALA A 125 3.50 -9.28 12.78
C ALA A 125 4.10 -8.11 11.97
N ASP A 126 4.99 -8.40 11.02
CA ASP A 126 5.59 -7.39 10.16
C ASP A 126 4.56 -6.74 9.24
N LEU A 127 3.64 -7.52 8.68
CA LEU A 127 2.54 -7.01 7.87
C LEU A 127 1.64 -6.07 8.68
N MET A 128 1.31 -6.42 9.94
CA MET A 128 0.56 -5.54 10.84
C MET A 128 1.28 -4.21 11.08
N LEU A 129 2.61 -4.24 11.25
CA LEU A 129 3.42 -3.04 11.42
C LEU A 129 3.48 -2.19 10.15
N GLU A 130 3.70 -2.81 8.99
CA GLU A 130 3.77 -2.13 7.70
C GLU A 130 2.43 -1.45 7.35
N VAL A 131 1.33 -2.18 7.48
CA VAL A 131 -0.02 -1.65 7.22
C VAL A 131 -0.37 -0.57 8.25
N GLY A 132 0.02 -0.73 9.52
CA GLY A 132 -0.13 0.31 10.53
C GLY A 132 0.57 1.61 10.14
N GLN A 133 1.83 1.53 9.71
CA GLN A 133 2.58 2.70 9.21
C GLN A 133 1.94 3.29 7.97
N LYS A 134 1.47 2.46 7.05
CA LYS A 134 0.74 2.92 5.87
C LYS A 134 -0.53 3.67 6.26
N ASN A 135 -1.30 3.16 7.22
CA ASN A 135 -2.50 3.83 7.70
C ASN A 135 -2.19 5.16 8.37
N VAL A 136 -1.05 5.30 9.05
CA VAL A 136 -0.58 6.61 9.54
C VAL A 136 -0.30 7.56 8.38
N ARG A 137 0.49 7.14 7.39
CA ARG A 137 0.83 7.96 6.21
C ARG A 137 -0.41 8.39 5.42
N ASP A 138 -1.35 7.47 5.25
CA ASP A 138 -2.57 7.69 4.47
C ASP A 138 -3.64 8.44 5.28
N GLY A 139 -3.41 8.66 6.58
CA GLY A 139 -4.27 9.43 7.46
C GLY A 139 -5.43 8.65 8.09
N TYR A 140 -5.44 7.32 8.01
CA TYR A 140 -6.46 6.44 8.62
C TYR A 140 -6.13 6.02 10.07
N MET A 141 -4.94 6.35 10.56
CA MET A 141 -4.50 6.07 11.93
C MET A 141 -3.68 7.25 12.44
N THR A 142 -3.80 7.60 13.72
CA THR A 142 -2.93 8.61 14.32
C THR A 142 -1.54 8.03 14.61
N GLN A 143 -0.51 8.87 14.55
CA GLN A 143 0.85 8.46 14.93
C GLN A 143 0.88 7.90 16.37
N ALA A 144 0.17 8.54 17.30
CA ALA A 144 0.09 8.11 18.69
C ALA A 144 -0.54 6.72 18.85
N ALA A 145 -1.58 6.39 18.07
CA ALA A 145 -2.17 5.05 18.09
C ALA A 145 -1.18 3.99 17.59
N PHE A 146 -0.44 4.29 16.52
CA PHE A 146 0.60 3.40 16.02
C PHE A 146 1.73 3.22 17.03
N ASP A 147 2.24 4.30 17.61
CA ASP A 147 3.36 4.28 18.56
C ASP A 147 3.02 3.53 19.86
N SER A 148 1.74 3.49 20.25
CA SER A 148 1.27 2.69 21.40
C SER A 148 1.18 1.19 21.09
N ALA A 149 0.85 0.83 19.85
CA ALA A 149 0.63 -0.56 19.44
C ALA A 149 1.91 -1.25 18.92
N ALA A 150 2.69 -0.55 18.10
CA ALA A 150 3.82 -1.13 17.38
C ALA A 150 4.91 -1.75 18.29
N PRO A 151 5.31 -1.14 19.43
CA PRO A 151 6.27 -1.77 20.34
C PRO A 151 5.78 -3.11 20.90
N LYS A 152 4.48 -3.21 21.22
CA LYS A 152 3.88 -4.45 21.74
C LYS A 152 3.88 -5.56 20.70
N ILE A 153 3.61 -5.22 19.43
CA ILE A 153 3.68 -6.19 18.32
C ILE A 153 5.13 -6.66 18.14
N ARG A 154 6.11 -5.75 18.17
CA ARG A 154 7.54 -6.10 18.06
C ARG A 154 8.02 -6.97 19.20
N GLU A 155 7.61 -6.65 20.43
CA GLU A 155 7.93 -7.44 21.61
C GLU A 155 7.31 -8.84 21.51
N ALA A 156 6.02 -8.94 21.15
CA ALA A 156 5.35 -10.21 20.94
C ALA A 156 6.05 -11.04 19.86
N LYS A 157 6.36 -10.45 18.70
CA LYS A 157 7.13 -11.10 17.62
C LYS A 157 8.44 -11.68 18.14
N GLY A 158 9.19 -10.92 18.95
CA GLY A 158 10.48 -11.35 19.50
C GLY A 158 10.40 -12.55 20.45
N LYS A 159 9.22 -12.84 21.03
CA LYS A 159 9.01 -14.01 21.91
C LYS A 159 8.86 -15.32 21.14
N TYR A 160 8.46 -15.26 19.87
CA TYR A 160 8.29 -16.45 19.03
C TYR A 160 9.58 -16.73 18.26
N SER A 161 10.18 -17.90 18.50
CA SER A 161 11.42 -18.32 17.86
C SER A 161 11.41 -19.82 17.59
N VAL A 162 12.31 -20.31 16.74
CA VAL A 162 12.41 -21.75 16.45
C VAL A 162 12.77 -22.53 17.72
N SER A 163 13.67 -21.99 18.54
CA SER A 163 14.03 -22.60 19.83
C SER A 163 12.84 -22.65 20.79
N ASP A 164 12.06 -21.56 20.86
CA ASP A 164 10.84 -21.52 21.67
C ASP A 164 9.79 -22.53 21.18
N CYS A 165 9.63 -22.67 19.87
CA CYS A 165 8.74 -23.67 19.27
C CYS A 165 9.18 -25.11 19.58
N GLN A 166 10.48 -25.40 19.49
CA GLN A 166 11.02 -26.73 19.78
C GLN A 166 10.87 -27.11 21.25
N GLY A 167 10.97 -26.14 22.16
CA GLY A 167 10.75 -26.31 23.60
C GLY A 167 9.28 -26.25 24.02
N ALA A 168 8.37 -25.87 23.12
CA ALA A 168 6.96 -25.67 23.47
C ALA A 168 6.25 -26.98 23.79
N SER A 169 5.33 -26.92 24.75
CA SER A 169 4.43 -28.01 25.13
C SER A 169 3.01 -27.48 25.32
N GLY A 170 2.03 -28.39 25.48
CA GLY A 170 0.63 -28.05 25.69
C GLY A 170 0.07 -27.11 24.61
N ASN A 171 -0.71 -26.12 25.03
CA ASN A 171 -1.35 -25.16 24.11
C ASN A 171 -0.34 -24.39 23.27
N LYS A 172 0.84 -24.06 23.80
CA LYS A 172 1.86 -23.34 23.03
C LYS A 172 2.36 -24.16 21.85
N LYS A 173 2.53 -25.48 22.04
CA LYS A 173 2.88 -26.40 20.95
C LYS A 173 1.74 -26.49 19.92
N SER A 174 0.49 -26.58 20.38
CA SER A 174 -0.69 -26.60 19.50
C SER A 174 -0.85 -25.30 18.71
N PHE A 175 -0.54 -24.16 19.33
CA PHE A 175 -0.48 -22.86 18.65
C PHE A 175 0.57 -22.86 17.54
N TYR A 176 1.79 -23.32 17.80
CA TYR A 176 2.81 -23.44 16.75
C TYR A 176 2.42 -24.42 15.64
N GLN A 177 1.74 -25.52 15.99
CA GLN A 177 1.23 -26.46 14.99
C GLN A 177 0.15 -25.80 14.13
N CYS A 178 -0.76 -25.03 14.74
CA CYS A 178 -1.75 -24.24 14.02
C CYS A 178 -1.10 -23.23 13.06
N MET A 179 -0.06 -22.53 13.52
CA MET A 179 0.73 -21.59 12.73
C MET A 179 1.62 -22.26 11.67
N SER A 180 1.78 -23.59 11.70
CA SER A 180 2.50 -24.32 10.63
C SER A 180 1.70 -24.37 9.32
N SER A 181 0.43 -23.98 9.33
CA SER A 181 -0.41 -23.80 8.13
C SER A 181 -0.43 -22.34 7.70
N SER A 182 -0.10 -22.06 6.44
CA SER A 182 -0.21 -20.71 5.86
C SER A 182 -1.64 -20.22 5.65
N LYS A 183 -2.64 -21.10 5.81
CA LYS A 183 -4.07 -20.73 5.77
C LYS A 183 -4.55 -20.13 7.09
N ASN A 184 -3.82 -20.34 8.17
CA ASN A 184 -4.20 -19.90 9.50
C ASN A 184 -3.59 -18.54 9.84
N HIS A 185 -4.34 -17.75 10.58
CA HIS A 185 -3.90 -16.45 11.07
C HIS A 185 -3.62 -16.51 12.58
N VAL A 186 -2.66 -15.71 13.05
CA VAL A 186 -2.23 -15.63 14.44
C VAL A 186 -3.40 -15.39 15.38
N THR A 187 -4.36 -14.55 14.98
CA THR A 187 -5.58 -14.27 15.76
C THR A 187 -6.47 -15.49 15.94
N GLY A 188 -6.63 -16.31 14.90
CA GLY A 188 -7.41 -17.55 14.98
C GLY A 188 -6.70 -18.60 15.83
N CYS A 189 -5.40 -18.82 15.58
CA CYS A 189 -4.61 -19.78 16.34
C CYS A 189 -4.50 -19.42 17.82
N ASP A 190 -4.28 -18.15 18.17
CA ASP A 190 -4.20 -17.68 19.55
C ASP A 190 -5.54 -17.83 20.28
N LYS A 191 -6.65 -17.49 19.61
CA LYS A 191 -8.00 -17.70 20.16
C LYS A 191 -8.28 -19.16 20.48
N GLN A 192 -7.85 -20.09 19.62
CA GLN A 192 -8.05 -21.52 19.79
C GLN A 192 -7.11 -22.13 20.84
N TYR A 193 -5.86 -21.64 20.89
CA TYR A 193 -4.79 -22.18 21.72
C TYR A 193 -4.14 -21.10 22.58
N LYS A 194 -4.90 -20.56 23.54
CA LYS A 194 -4.40 -19.57 24.50
C LYS A 194 -3.20 -20.11 25.28
N HIS A 195 -2.13 -19.32 25.34
CA HIS A 195 -0.85 -19.67 25.97
C HIS A 195 -0.11 -18.44 26.50
#